data_AF-A0A0D6THK2-F1
#
_entry.id   AF-A0A0D6THK2-F1
#
_cell.length_a   1.000
_cell.length_b   1.000
_cell.length_c   1.000
_cell.angle_alpha   90.00
_cell.angle_beta   90.00
_cell.angle_gamma   90.00
#
_symmetry.space_group_name_H-M   'P 1'
#
loop_
_entity.id
_entity.type
_entity.pdbx_description
1 polymer ?
#
loop_
_entity_poly.entity_id
_entity_poly.type
_entity_poly.pdbx_seq_one_letter_code
_entity_poly.pdbx_strand_id
1 'polypeptide(L)'
;MISKKVGGTNVSPSAIGLQKVDCTYNVRGWLKSINDITTEDDLFAFKINYNDPEKATALFNGNISETFWKTNSDNTLRKYEYSYDV
;
A
#
# COMPACT_ATOMS: atom_id res chain seq x y z
N MET A 1 -11.90 -3.90 2.44
CA MET A 1 -10.73 -3.65 3.31
C MET A 1 -10.49 -4.92 4.10
N ILE A 2 -9.23 -5.37 4.21
CA ILE A 2 -8.82 -6.48 5.06
C ILE A 2 -7.83 -5.92 6.08
N SER A 3 -8.07 -6.14 7.37
CA SER A 3 -7.18 -5.71 8.45
C SER A 3 -6.61 -6.92 9.17
N LYS A 4 -5.31 -6.91 9.45
CA LYS A 4 -4.64 -8.00 10.17
C LYS A 4 -3.62 -7.46 11.17
N LYS A 5 -3.68 -7.92 12.41
CA LYS A 5 -2.62 -7.69 13.41
C LYS A 5 -1.48 -8.68 13.16
N VAL A 6 -0.24 -8.19 13.16
CA VAL A 6 0.98 -8.99 12.91
C VAL A 6 2.04 -8.72 13.98
N GLY A 7 2.94 -9.68 14.16
CA GLY A 7 3.95 -9.65 15.21
C GLY A 7 3.37 -9.88 16.61
N GLY A 8 4.25 -9.84 17.62
CA GLY A 8 3.91 -10.10 19.02
C GLY A 8 4.14 -11.54 19.45
N THR A 9 4.04 -11.80 20.76
CA THR A 9 4.36 -13.10 21.37
C THR A 9 3.13 -13.99 21.58
N ASN A 10 1.93 -13.44 21.47
CA ASN A 10 0.67 -14.16 21.65
C ASN A 10 -0.05 -14.35 20.31
N VAL A 11 -0.46 -15.59 20.01
CA VAL A 11 -1.23 -15.95 18.79
C VAL A 11 -2.75 -15.91 18.99
N SER A 12 -3.22 -15.34 20.10
CA SER A 12 -4.64 -15.18 20.39
C SER A 12 -5.30 -14.11 19.49
N PRO A 13 -6.58 -14.25 19.11
CA PRO A 13 -7.34 -13.17 18.46
C PRO A 13 -7.37 -11.86 19.24
N SER A 14 -7.21 -11.93 20.57
CA SER A 14 -7.11 -10.77 21.48
C SER A 14 -5.69 -10.22 21.66
N ALA A 15 -4.69 -10.81 20.99
CA ALA A 15 -3.32 -10.38 21.13
C ALA A 15 -3.12 -8.94 20.60
N ILE A 16 -2.26 -8.21 21.30
CA ILE A 16 -1.74 -6.92 20.84
C ILE A 16 -0.63 -7.25 19.85
N GLY A 17 -0.93 -7.15 18.55
CA GLY A 17 0.10 -7.23 17.51
C GLY A 17 1.05 -6.04 17.60
N LEU A 18 2.29 -6.22 17.16
CA LEU A 18 3.26 -5.13 17.05
C LEU A 18 2.85 -4.12 15.97
N GLN A 19 2.02 -4.56 15.02
CA GLN A 19 1.46 -3.69 13.99
C GLN A 19 0.08 -4.18 13.53
N LYS A 20 -0.72 -3.25 13.01
CA LYS A 20 -1.95 -3.51 12.24
C LYS A 20 -1.65 -3.25 10.76
N VAL A 21 -2.03 -4.16 9.88
CA VAL A 21 -1.85 -4.04 8.43
C VAL A 21 -3.22 -3.96 7.77
N ASP A 22 -3.51 -2.84 7.13
CA ASP A 22 -4.76 -2.56 6.44
C ASP A 22 -4.57 -2.60 4.92
N CYS A 23 -5.14 -3.61 4.27
CA CYS A 23 -5.13 -3.76 2.82
C CYS A 23 -6.44 -3.29 2.20
N THR A 24 -6.36 -2.44 1.19
CA THR A 24 -7.51 -2.04 0.37
C THR A 24 -7.37 -2.56 -1.05
N TYR A 25 -8.50 -2.77 -1.71
CA TYR A 25 -8.56 -3.38 -3.04
C TYR A 25 -9.51 -2.58 -3.94
N ASN A 26 -9.29 -2.64 -5.25
CA ASN A 26 -10.22 -2.09 -6.23
C ASN A 26 -11.39 -3.07 -6.49
N VAL A 27 -12.34 -2.65 -7.33
CA VAL A 27 -13.52 -3.47 -7.69
C VAL A 27 -13.19 -4.77 -8.42
N ARG A 28 -11.97 -4.90 -8.97
CA ARG A 28 -11.43 -6.13 -9.60
C ARG A 28 -10.67 -7.02 -8.61
N GLY A 29 -10.61 -6.64 -7.34
CA GLY A 29 -9.87 -7.36 -6.30
C GLY A 29 -8.36 -7.13 -6.31
N TRP A 30 -7.84 -6.18 -7.10
CA TRP A 30 -6.41 -5.85 -7.08
C TRP A 30 -6.06 -4.94 -5.93
N LEU A 31 -4.88 -5.14 -5.34
CA LEU A 31 -4.37 -4.37 -4.20
C LEU A 31 -4.25 -2.89 -4.58
N LYS A 32 -4.77 -1.98 -3.74
CA LYS A 32 -4.65 -0.53 -3.91
C LYS A 32 -3.72 0.10 -2.88
N SER A 33 -3.78 -0.36 -1.63
CA SER A 33 -2.91 0.16 -0.58
C SER A 33 -2.63 -0.88 0.50
N ILE A 34 -1.51 -0.68 1.19
CA ILE A 34 -1.17 -1.28 2.47
C ILE A 34 -0.93 -0.12 3.42
N ASN A 35 -1.76 0.03 4.45
CA ASN A 35 -1.78 1.18 5.38
C ASN A 35 -1.93 2.53 4.64
N ASP A 36 -1.98 3.64 5.38
CA ASP A 36 -2.06 4.98 4.79
C ASP A 36 -0.67 5.65 4.69
N ILE A 37 -0.27 6.06 3.48
CA ILE A 37 1.00 6.76 3.23
C ILE A 37 1.02 8.21 3.74
N THR A 38 -0.13 8.77 4.11
CA THR A 38 -0.35 10.18 4.47
C THR A 38 -0.67 10.40 5.94
N THR A 39 -1.55 9.59 6.53
CA THR A 39 -2.14 9.89 7.87
C THR A 39 -1.75 8.94 8.99
N GLU A 40 -1.20 7.76 8.68
CA GLU A 40 -0.84 6.75 9.69
C GLU A 40 0.68 6.66 9.89
N ASP A 41 1.07 6.28 11.12
CA ASP A 41 2.48 6.06 11.51
C ASP A 41 2.81 4.57 11.57
N ASP A 42 2.47 3.86 10.49
CA ASP A 42 2.76 2.44 10.32
C ASP A 42 4.23 2.20 9.94
N LEU A 43 4.79 1.04 10.33
CA LEU A 43 6.18 0.69 10.00
C LEU A 43 6.44 0.73 8.48
N PHE A 44 5.42 0.43 7.69
CA PHE A 44 5.43 0.46 6.25
C PHE A 44 4.05 0.86 5.72
N ALA A 45 4.02 1.72 4.71
CA ALA A 45 2.81 2.06 3.96
C ALA A 45 3.09 2.05 2.45
N PHE A 46 2.09 1.65 1.66
CA PHE A 46 2.18 1.47 0.22
C PHE A 46 0.91 1.89 -0.50
N LYS A 47 1.06 2.52 -1.67
CA LYS A 47 -0.04 2.86 -2.58
C LYS A 47 0.31 2.42 -3.99
N ILE A 48 -0.67 1.84 -4.68
CA ILE A 48 -0.57 1.38 -6.07
C ILE A 48 -1.67 2.06 -6.88
N ASN A 49 -1.26 2.74 -7.96
CA ASN A 49 -2.19 3.31 -8.93
C ASN A 49 -2.11 2.52 -10.25
N TYR A 50 -3.27 2.28 -10.85
CA TYR A 50 -3.41 1.57 -12.13
C TYR A 50 -3.91 2.52 -13.23
N ASN A 51 -5.11 3.08 -13.02
CA ASN A 51 -5.80 3.90 -14.01
C ASN A 51 -5.78 5.40 -13.65
N ASP A 52 -5.56 5.72 -12.38
CA ASP A 52 -5.62 7.09 -11.84
C ASP A 52 -4.28 7.47 -11.19
N PRO A 53 -3.17 7.56 -11.95
CA PRO A 53 -1.89 8.06 -11.44
C PRO A 53 -1.94 9.55 -11.08
N GLU A 54 -1.09 9.95 -10.14
CA GLU A 54 -0.82 11.33 -9.75
C GLU A 54 0.26 11.97 -10.62
N LYS A 55 1.22 11.19 -11.14
CA LYS A 55 2.37 11.68 -11.90
C LYS A 55 2.62 10.91 -13.20
N ALA A 56 2.46 9.60 -13.18
CA ALA A 56 2.65 8.75 -14.36
C ALA A 56 1.53 8.88 -15.41
N THR A 57 1.72 8.25 -16.57
CA THR A 57 0.68 8.12 -17.61
C THR A 57 -0.35 7.07 -17.20
N ALA A 58 -1.63 7.39 -17.35
CA ALA A 58 -2.72 6.43 -17.13
C ALA A 58 -2.76 5.38 -18.24
N LEU A 59 -2.81 4.10 -17.87
CA LEU A 59 -2.69 2.99 -18.84
C LEU A 59 -4.04 2.31 -19.16
N PHE A 60 -5.05 2.42 -18.27
CA PHE A 60 -6.42 1.88 -18.43
C PHE A 60 -6.55 0.39 -18.81
N ASN A 61 -5.46 -0.35 -18.84
CA ASN A 61 -5.34 -1.73 -19.29
C ASN A 61 -5.08 -2.71 -18.14
N GLY A 62 -4.97 -2.20 -16.91
CA GLY A 62 -4.68 -2.98 -15.72
C GLY A 62 -3.21 -3.09 -15.34
N ASN A 63 -2.32 -2.48 -16.12
CA ASN A 63 -0.94 -2.29 -15.69
C ASN A 63 -0.87 -1.30 -14.52
N ILE A 64 0.17 -1.42 -13.72
CA ILE A 64 0.48 -0.47 -12.65
C ILE A 64 1.13 0.75 -13.31
N SER A 65 0.56 1.92 -13.11
CA SER A 65 1.12 3.17 -13.63
C SER A 65 2.19 3.73 -12.70
N GLU A 66 1.99 3.63 -11.38
CA GLU A 66 2.94 4.11 -10.38
C GLU A 66 2.71 3.46 -9.01
N THR A 67 3.75 3.49 -8.18
CA THR A 67 3.69 3.07 -6.78
C THR A 67 4.32 4.13 -5.88
N PHE A 68 3.85 4.17 -4.64
CA PHE A 68 4.42 4.98 -3.57
C PHE A 68 4.65 4.13 -2.34
N TRP A 69 5.75 4.37 -1.63
CA TRP A 69 5.98 3.74 -0.35
C TRP A 69 6.64 4.68 0.64
N LYS A 70 6.40 4.40 1.90
CA LYS A 70 6.99 5.11 3.04
C LYS A 70 7.28 4.09 4.14
N THR A 71 8.40 4.27 4.81
CA THR A 71 8.81 3.48 5.97
C THR A 71 8.95 4.41 7.17
N ASN A 72 8.50 3.97 8.35
CA ASN A 72 8.59 4.78 9.57
C ASN A 72 10.04 5.14 9.93
N SER A 73 11.02 4.31 9.55
CA SER A 73 12.45 4.50 9.84
C SER A 73 13.02 5.84 9.37
N ASP A 74 12.50 6.39 8.27
CA ASP A 74 12.97 7.66 7.70
C ASP A 74 11.84 8.59 7.25
N ASN A 75 10.59 8.13 7.30
CA ASN A 75 9.39 8.85 6.91
C ASN A 75 9.46 9.50 5.52
N THR A 76 10.34 9.01 4.64
CA THR A 76 10.57 9.59 3.32
C THR A 76 9.64 8.91 2.32
N LEU A 77 8.74 9.69 1.72
CA LEU A 77 7.87 9.22 0.64
C LEU A 77 8.71 9.01 -0.61
N ARG A 78 8.65 7.79 -1.14
CA ARG A 78 9.32 7.40 -2.37
C ARG A 78 8.28 6.98 -3.39
N LYS A 79 8.65 7.06 -4.67
CA LYS A 79 7.77 6.67 -5.77
C LYS A 79 8.53 6.02 -6.92
N TYR A 80 7.81 5.19 -7.66
CA TYR A 80 8.21 4.73 -8.99
C TYR A 80 7.08 5.00 -9.98
N GLU A 81 7.45 5.47 -11.16
CA GLU A 81 6.57 5.65 -12.31
C GLU A 81 6.96 4.60 -13.34
N TYR A 82 5.98 3.92 -13.93
CA TYR A 82 6.21 2.83 -14.88
C TYR A 82 5.73 3.23 -16.27
N SER A 83 6.59 2.98 -17.25
CA SER A 83 6.26 3.02 -18.67
C SER A 83 6.46 1.63 -19.26
N TYR A 84 5.67 1.33 -20.29
CA TYR A 84 5.69 0.07 -21.00
C TYR A 84 5.93 0.36 -22.47
N ASP A 85 6.54 -0.59 -23.17
CA ASP A 85 6.59 -0.60 -24.62
C ASP A 85 5.19 -0.83 -25.21
N VAL A 86 5.08 -0.54 -26.51
CA VAL A 86 3.87 -0.71 -27.32
C VAL A 86 4.02 -1.86 -28.30
#